data_AF-A0A3C1IV00-F1
#
_entry.id   AF-A0A3C1IV00-F1
#
_cell.length_a   1.000
_cell.length_b   1.000
_cell.length_c   1.000
_cell.angle_alpha   90.00
_cell.angle_beta   90.00
_cell.angle_gamma   90.00
#
_symmetry.space_group_name_H-M   'P 1'
#
loop_
_entity.id
_entity.type
_entity.pdbx_description
1 polymer ?
#
loop_
_entity_poly.entity_id
_entity_poly.type
_entity_poly.pdbx_seq_one_letter_code
_entity_poly.pdbx_strand_id
1 'polypeptide(L)'
;MKKETKLNLQKIVKVKPTKPFTFDPTFHKPDHFTSGDNYWEAGIRWQTWNWRGKCLGIKFSNKGTAANPLVEIKIYAKEKLSADFVDSLIEEIKYLYNFNLDLSDFYNTFKNDHFLNPILKKWRGMRPGHP
;
A
#
# COMPACT_ATOMS: atom_id res chain seq x y z
N MET A 1 32.46 -4.57 -5.52
CA MET A 1 31.03 -4.78 -5.18
C MET A 1 30.76 -4.20 -3.80
N LYS A 2 29.71 -3.40 -3.63
CA LYS A 2 29.26 -2.97 -2.28
C LYS A 2 28.78 -4.20 -1.51
N LYS A 3 29.14 -4.29 -0.23
CA LYS A 3 28.71 -5.37 0.68
C LYS A 3 27.19 -5.31 0.87
N GLU A 4 26.50 -6.44 0.69
CA GLU A 4 25.06 -6.53 0.89
C GLU A 4 24.69 -6.16 2.33
N THR A 5 23.67 -5.32 2.50
CA THR A 5 23.17 -4.94 3.82
C THR A 5 22.03 -5.87 4.21
N LYS A 6 22.28 -6.76 5.18
CA LYS A 6 21.25 -7.65 5.72
C LYS A 6 20.29 -6.86 6.62
N LEU A 7 19.00 -6.91 6.30
CA LEU A 7 17.92 -6.36 7.13
C LEU A 7 17.24 -7.49 7.90
N ASN A 8 16.82 -7.21 9.13
CA ASN A 8 16.10 -8.16 9.97
C ASN A 8 14.65 -7.71 10.14
N LEU A 9 13.71 -8.66 10.23
CA LEU A 9 12.31 -8.37 10.50
C LEU A 9 12.19 -7.71 11.88
N GLN A 10 11.62 -6.51 11.92
CA GLN A 10 11.43 -5.73 13.14
C GLN A 10 9.99 -5.81 13.64
N LYS A 11 9.01 -5.71 12.73
CA LYS A 11 7.59 -5.64 13.08
C LYS A 11 6.72 -6.21 11.96
N ILE A 12 5.59 -6.77 12.37
CA ILE A 12 4.45 -7.09 11.52
C ILE A 12 3.27 -6.27 12.02
N VAL A 13 2.65 -5.49 11.13
CA VAL A 13 1.46 -4.68 11.41
C VAL A 13 0.37 -5.10 10.44
N LYS A 14 -0.87 -5.15 10.91
CA LYS A 14 -2.04 -5.40 10.08
C LYS A 14 -2.91 -4.16 10.07
N VAL A 15 -3.21 -3.66 8.87
CA VAL A 15 -4.04 -2.47 8.68
C VAL A 15 -5.28 -2.86 7.87
N LYS A 16 -6.42 -2.26 8.20
CA LYS A 16 -7.68 -2.43 7.49
C LYS A 16 -8.02 -1.15 6.74
N PRO A 17 -7.79 -1.09 5.42
CA PRO A 17 -8.29 0.00 4.59
C PRO A 17 -9.82 0.12 4.67
N THR A 18 -10.36 1.30 4.41
CA THR A 18 -11.79 1.52 4.19
C THR A 18 -12.24 0.68 2.99
N LYS A 19 -13.39 0.02 3.10
CA LYS A 19 -13.96 -0.78 2.00
C LYS A 19 -14.76 0.12 1.02
N PRO A 20 -14.82 -0.23 -0.28
CA PRO A 20 -14.07 -1.31 -0.91
C PRO A 20 -12.59 -0.95 -1.10
N PHE A 21 -11.70 -1.96 -1.05
CA PHE A 21 -10.27 -1.77 -1.30
C PHE A 21 -9.67 -2.92 -2.11
N THR A 22 -8.98 -2.61 -3.21
CA THR A 22 -8.36 -3.62 -4.07
C THR A 22 -6.85 -3.39 -4.12
N PHE A 23 -6.10 -4.40 -3.65
CA PHE A 23 -4.66 -4.29 -3.39
C PHE A 23 -3.84 -4.03 -4.64
N ASP A 24 -3.90 -4.92 -5.63
CA ASP A 24 -3.05 -4.85 -6.83
C ASP A 24 -3.18 -3.54 -7.60
N PRO A 25 -4.38 -3.05 -7.97
CA PRO A 25 -4.50 -1.77 -8.67
C PRO A 25 -4.14 -0.57 -7.79
N THR A 26 -4.09 -0.73 -6.46
CA THR A 26 -3.58 0.31 -5.56
C THR A 26 -2.05 0.35 -5.59
N PHE A 27 -1.39 -0.81 -5.50
CA PHE A 27 0.06 -0.96 -5.33
C PHE A 27 0.87 -1.12 -6.63
N HIS A 28 0.20 -1.41 -7.75
CA HIS A 28 0.80 -1.56 -9.07
C HIS A 28 -0.12 -0.94 -10.12
N LYS A 29 0.12 0.34 -10.40
CA LYS A 29 -0.54 1.06 -11.49
C LYS A 29 0.34 0.93 -12.74
N PRO A 30 -0.23 0.70 -13.94
CA PRO A 30 0.53 0.54 -15.17
C PRO A 30 1.16 1.84 -15.70
N ASP A 31 1.32 2.86 -14.85
CA ASP A 31 1.85 4.16 -15.22
C ASP A 31 2.92 4.62 -14.22
N HIS A 32 3.91 5.31 -14.79
CA HIS A 32 5.06 5.98 -14.20
C HIS A 32 6.31 5.17 -13.82
N PHE A 33 7.42 5.63 -14.39
CA PHE A 33 8.81 5.22 -14.23
C PHE A 33 9.06 4.50 -12.91
N THR A 34 9.11 3.17 -12.95
CA THR A 34 9.42 2.39 -11.76
C THR A 34 10.85 2.72 -11.35
N SER A 35 11.02 3.43 -10.24
CA SER A 35 12.30 3.40 -9.52
C SER A 35 12.63 1.94 -9.24
N GLY A 36 13.89 1.55 -9.41
CA GLY A 36 14.36 0.17 -9.15
C GLY A 36 14.36 -0.23 -7.67
N ASP A 37 13.57 0.47 -6.86
CA ASP A 37 13.49 0.36 -5.40
C ASP A 37 12.30 -0.50 -4.94
N ASN A 38 11.52 -1.04 -5.87
CA ASN A 38 10.36 -1.87 -5.59
C ASN A 38 10.26 -3.08 -6.53
N TYR A 39 9.59 -4.12 -6.04
CA TYR A 39 9.22 -5.31 -6.79
C TYR A 39 7.78 -5.66 -6.44
N TRP A 40 7.02 -6.17 -7.41
CA TRP A 40 5.62 -6.50 -7.21
C TRP A 40 5.29 -7.81 -7.92
N GLU A 41 4.42 -8.58 -7.29
CA GLU A 41 3.68 -9.70 -7.86
C GLU A 41 2.25 -9.65 -7.31
N ALA A 42 1.32 -10.39 -7.91
CA ALA A 42 -0.09 -10.36 -7.48
C ALA A 42 -0.23 -10.62 -5.97
N GLY A 43 -0.83 -9.66 -5.25
CA GLY A 43 -1.06 -9.70 -3.82
C GLY A 43 0.14 -9.32 -2.94
N ILE A 44 1.32 -9.00 -3.50
CA ILE A 44 2.53 -8.67 -2.73
C ILE A 44 3.32 -7.54 -3.39
N ARG A 45 3.73 -6.56 -2.57
CA ARG A 45 4.70 -5.52 -2.98
C ARG A 45 5.86 -5.48 -1.99
N TRP A 46 7.07 -5.41 -2.52
CA TRP A 46 8.27 -5.09 -1.76
C TRP A 46 8.75 -3.71 -2.17
N GLN A 47 9.25 -2.95 -1.22
CA GLN A 47 9.81 -1.63 -1.47
C GLN A 47 10.88 -1.31 -0.43
N THR A 48 11.99 -0.73 -0.88
CA THR A 48 12.89 -0.02 0.03
C THR A 48 12.37 1.38 0.30
N TRP A 49 12.47 1.83 1.54
CA TRP A 49 11.93 3.13 1.93
C TRP A 49 12.90 3.83 2.88
N ASN A 50 13.26 5.08 2.60
CA ASN A 50 13.92 5.94 3.58
C ASN A 50 12.86 6.70 4.38
N TRP A 51 12.71 6.36 5.67
CA TRP A 51 11.83 7.09 6.57
C TRP A 51 12.65 7.71 7.69
N ARG A 52 12.60 9.05 7.79
CA ARG A 52 13.33 9.85 8.80
C ARG A 52 14.82 9.47 8.90
N GLY A 53 15.47 9.27 7.75
CA GLY A 53 16.89 8.94 7.66
C GLY A 53 17.26 7.46 7.84
N LYS A 54 16.29 6.57 8.11
CA LYS A 54 16.51 5.13 8.21
C LYS A 54 16.08 4.42 6.94
N CYS A 55 16.98 3.62 6.37
CA CYS A 55 16.68 2.74 5.25
C CYS A 55 15.96 1.47 5.72
N LEU A 56 14.80 1.22 5.15
CA LEU A 56 13.90 0.13 5.50
C LEU A 56 13.66 -0.76 4.29
N GLY A 57 13.40 -2.04 4.55
CA GLY A 57 12.71 -2.91 3.61
C GLY A 57 11.27 -3.09 4.08
N ILE A 58 10.30 -2.93 3.20
CA ILE A 58 8.88 -3.09 3.53
C ILE A 58 8.28 -4.13 2.59
N LYS A 59 7.54 -5.08 3.16
CA LYS A 59 6.73 -6.05 2.42
C LYS A 59 5.26 -5.84 2.76
N PHE A 60 4.48 -5.47 1.76
CA PHE A 60 3.03 -5.41 1.80
C PHE A 60 2.47 -6.73 1.29
N SER A 61 1.44 -7.26 1.95
CA SER A 61 0.76 -8.47 1.48
C SER A 61 -0.75 -8.33 1.66
N ASN A 62 -1.49 -8.65 0.60
CA ASN A 62 -2.94 -8.74 0.66
C ASN A 62 -3.34 -9.98 1.48
N LYS A 63 -4.12 -9.77 2.54
CA LYS A 63 -4.65 -10.82 3.42
C LYS A 63 -6.17 -10.78 3.51
N GLY A 64 -6.82 -9.95 2.71
CA GLY A 64 -8.26 -9.76 2.72
C GLY A 64 -8.86 -9.74 1.33
N THR A 65 -10.10 -9.28 1.27
CA THR A 65 -10.88 -9.14 0.04
C THR A 65 -11.33 -7.69 -0.13
N ALA A 66 -11.89 -7.33 -1.28
CA ALA A 66 -12.40 -5.98 -1.49
C ALA A 66 -13.48 -5.58 -0.48
N ALA A 67 -14.31 -6.53 -0.02
CA ALA A 67 -15.37 -6.27 0.95
C ALA A 67 -14.90 -6.33 2.42
N ASN A 68 -13.81 -7.08 2.70
CA ASN A 68 -13.20 -7.19 4.02
C ASN A 68 -11.67 -7.05 3.88
N PRO A 69 -11.17 -5.83 3.66
CA PRO A 69 -9.78 -5.62 3.31
C PRO A 69 -8.86 -5.77 4.52
N LEU A 70 -7.68 -6.34 4.27
CA LEU A 70 -6.64 -6.52 5.27
C LEU A 70 -5.28 -6.50 4.56
N VAL A 71 -4.42 -5.59 4.97
CA VAL A 71 -3.04 -5.49 4.46
C VAL A 71 -2.09 -5.81 5.61
N GLU A 72 -1.25 -6.82 5.41
CA GLU A 72 -0.13 -7.11 6.29
C GLU A 72 1.10 -6.33 5.82
N ILE A 73 1.76 -5.63 6.74
CA ILE A 73 2.95 -4.81 6.51
C ILE A 73 4.06 -5.40 7.38
N LYS A 74 5.09 -5.95 6.74
CA LYS A 74 6.31 -6.39 7.42
C LYS A 74 7.39 -5.34 7.22
N ILE A 75 7.98 -4.88 8.31
CA ILE A 75 9.01 -3.84 8.33
C ILE A 75 10.34 -4.50 8.71
N TYR A 76 11.34 -4.30 7.85
CA TYR A 76 12.69 -4.81 8.00
C TYR A 76 13.67 -3.63 8.14
N ALA A 77 14.59 -3.73 9.08
CA ALA A 77 15.64 -2.74 9.28
C ALA A 77 16.92 -3.41 9.81
N LYS A 78 18.05 -2.72 9.66
CA LYS A 78 19.33 -3.13 10.26
C LYS A 78 19.34 -2.87 11.76
N GLU A 79 18.83 -1.72 12.16
CA GLU A 79 18.76 -1.26 13.56
C GLU A 79 17.37 -1.48 14.14
N LYS A 80 17.31 -1.61 15.47
CA LYS A 80 16.04 -1.70 16.20
C LYS A 80 15.23 -0.42 16.02
N LEU A 81 13.95 -0.57 15.70
CA LEU A 81 13.00 0.54 15.57
C LEU A 81 12.23 0.73 16.87
N SER A 82 11.99 1.99 17.26
CA SER A 82 11.08 2.31 18.36
C SER A 82 9.62 2.15 17.92
N ALA A 83 8.70 2.05 18.90
CA ALA A 83 7.26 2.00 18.62
C ALA A 83 6.81 3.27 17.87
N ASP A 84 7.15 4.45 18.37
CA ASP A 84 6.78 5.74 17.77
C ASP A 84 7.27 5.89 16.32
N PHE A 85 8.46 5.36 16.00
CA PHE A 85 8.96 5.35 14.64
C PHE A 85 8.07 4.50 13.74
N VAL A 86 7.74 3.28 14.18
CA VAL A 86 6.85 2.38 13.44
C VAL A 86 5.47 2.99 13.28
N ASP A 87 4.90 3.57 14.33
CA ASP A 87 3.56 4.18 14.29
C ASP A 87 3.53 5.34 13.30
N SER A 88 4.56 6.22 13.32
CA SER A 88 4.67 7.30 12.34
C SER A 88 4.79 6.81 10.89
N LEU A 89 5.51 5.70 10.66
CA LEU A 89 5.63 5.09 9.34
C LEU A 89 4.30 4.49 8.87
N ILE A 90 3.54 3.88 9.78
CA ILE A 90 2.24 3.31 9.45
C ILE A 90 1.23 4.40 9.08
N GLU A 91 1.25 5.56 9.75
CA GLU A 91 0.42 6.70 9.36
C GLU A 91 0.82 7.25 7.98
N GLU A 92 2.12 7.35 7.69
CA GLU A 92 2.60 7.72 6.35
C GLU A 92 2.13 6.74 5.27
N ILE A 93 2.23 5.43 5.52
CA ILE A 93 1.75 4.40 4.60
C ILE A 93 0.24 4.56 4.36
N LYS A 94 -0.54 4.76 5.43
CA LYS A 94 -2.00 4.95 5.30
C LYS A 94 -2.33 6.17 4.45
N TYR A 95 -1.56 7.24 4.61
CA TYR A 95 -1.70 8.48 3.84
C TYR A 95 -1.36 8.26 2.35
N LEU A 96 -0.14 7.81 2.04
CA LEU A 96 0.32 7.66 0.66
C LEU A 96 -0.51 6.66 -0.17
N TYR A 97 -0.99 5.59 0.47
CA TYR A 97 -1.83 4.58 -0.18
C TYR A 97 -3.34 4.83 0.00
N ASN A 98 -3.72 5.97 0.58
CA ASN A 98 -5.12 6.37 0.77
C ASN A 98 -5.99 5.29 1.44
N PHE A 99 -5.46 4.64 2.49
CA PHE A 99 -6.15 3.52 3.15
C PHE A 99 -7.47 3.93 3.79
N ASN A 100 -7.58 5.16 4.28
CA ASN A 100 -8.77 5.65 4.97
C ASN A 100 -9.77 6.36 4.04
N LEU A 101 -9.47 6.50 2.74
CA LEU A 101 -10.32 7.22 1.80
C LEU A 101 -11.70 6.53 1.69
N ASP A 102 -12.77 7.29 1.92
CA ASP A 102 -14.13 6.82 1.64
C ASP A 102 -14.48 7.09 0.17
N LEU A 103 -14.93 6.05 -0.53
CA LEU A 103 -15.35 6.13 -1.94
C LEU A 103 -16.86 5.98 -2.10
N SER A 104 -17.62 5.91 -1.00
CA SER A 104 -19.05 5.64 -1.01
C SER A 104 -19.80 6.68 -1.85
N ASP A 105 -19.53 7.97 -1.62
CA ASP A 105 -20.16 9.05 -2.36
C ASP A 105 -19.80 9.01 -3.84
N PHE A 106 -18.52 8.79 -4.16
CA PHE A 106 -18.06 8.64 -5.55
C PHE A 106 -18.79 7.52 -6.29
N TYR A 107 -18.91 6.33 -5.68
CA TYR A 107 -19.67 5.24 -6.28
C TYR A 107 -21.17 5.54 -6.37
N ASN A 108 -21.74 6.20 -5.36
CA ASN A 108 -23.17 6.53 -5.35
C ASN A 108 -23.55 7.54 -6.45
N THR A 109 -22.69 8.52 -6.70
CA THR A 109 -22.88 9.53 -7.75
C THR A 109 -22.84 8.91 -9.15
N PHE A 110 -21.87 8.02 -9.43
CA PHE A 110 -21.61 7.54 -10.79
C PHE A 110 -22.13 6.12 -11.08
N LYS A 111 -22.84 5.47 -10.16
CA LYS A 111 -23.37 4.09 -10.35
C LYS A 111 -24.28 3.91 -11.57
N ASN A 112 -24.97 4.97 -11.99
CA ASN A 112 -25.90 4.95 -13.13
C ASN A 112 -25.30 5.61 -14.39
N ASP A 113 -24.07 6.10 -14.32
CA ASP A 113 -23.41 6.72 -15.47
C ASP A 113 -23.02 5.66 -16.50
N HIS A 114 -23.50 5.78 -17.74
CA HIS A 114 -23.28 4.78 -18.79
C HIS A 114 -21.81 4.62 -19.18
N PHE A 115 -21.03 5.69 -19.08
CA PHE A 115 -19.62 5.71 -19.47
C PHE A 115 -18.71 5.28 -18.32
N LEU A 116 -18.93 5.80 -17.12
CA LEU A 116 -18.06 5.57 -15.97
C LEU A 116 -18.36 4.26 -15.25
N ASN A 117 -19.62 3.83 -15.15
CA ASN A 117 -20.00 2.66 -14.37
C ASN A 117 -19.23 1.36 -14.75
N PRO A 118 -19.01 1.04 -16.05
CA PRO A 118 -18.21 -0.14 -16.42
C PRO A 118 -16.78 -0.10 -15.86
N ILE A 119 -16.12 1.06 -15.90
CA ILE A 119 -14.75 1.25 -15.40
C ILE A 119 -14.72 1.22 -13.87
N LEU A 120 -15.73 1.83 -13.22
CA LEU A 120 -15.87 1.79 -11.76
C LEU A 120 -16.09 0.38 -11.23
N LYS A 121 -16.80 -0.48 -11.97
CA LYS A 121 -16.94 -1.91 -11.63
C LYS A 121 -15.62 -2.65 -11.79
N LYS A 122 -14.90 -2.42 -12.89
CA LYS A 122 -13.61 -3.05 -13.18
C LYS A 122 -12.54 -2.72 -12.13
N TRP A 123 -12.48 -1.47 -11.69
CA TRP A 123 -11.45 -0.98 -10.75
C TRP A 123 -11.99 -0.66 -9.36
N ARG A 124 -13.10 -1.27 -8.97
CA ARG A 124 -13.74 -1.02 -7.68
C ARG A 124 -12.75 -1.22 -6.55
N GLY A 125 -12.63 -0.24 -5.66
CA GLY A 125 -11.72 -0.23 -4.52
C GLY A 125 -10.28 0.16 -4.83
N MET A 126 -9.93 0.46 -6.07
CA MET A 126 -8.61 1.03 -6.40
C MET A 126 -8.45 2.40 -5.72
N ARG A 127 -7.27 2.64 -5.15
CA ARG A 127 -6.91 3.94 -4.58
C ARG A 127 -6.10 4.79 -5.55
N PRO A 128 -6.36 6.11 -5.64
CA PRO A 128 -5.44 7.01 -6.33
C PRO A 128 -4.06 6.95 -5.68
N GLY A 129 -3.00 7.08 -6.48
CA GLY A 129 -1.67 7.34 -5.94
C GLY A 129 -1.60 8.79 -5.45
N HIS A 130 -0.78 9.05 -4.44
CA HIS A 130 -0.35 10.41 -4.16
C HIS A 130 0.71 10.82 -5.22
N PRO A 131 0.62 12.01 -5.82
CA PRO A 131 1.67 12.54 -6.69
C PRO A 131 2.99 12.77 -5.95
#